data_AF-A0A1Q8DT57-F1
#
_entry.id   AF-A0A1Q8DT57-F1
#
_cell.length_a   1.000
_cell.length_b   1.000
_cell.length_c   1.000
_cell.angle_alpha   90.00
_cell.angle_beta   90.00
_cell.angle_gamma   90.00
#
_symmetry.space_group_name_H-M   'P 1'
#
loop_
_entity.id
_entity.type
_entity.pdbx_description
1 polymer ?
#
loop_
_entity_poly.entity_id
_entity_poly.type
_entity_poly.pdbx_seq_one_letter_code
_entity_poly.pdbx_strand_id
1 'polypeptide(L)'
;MKKDPADYTPGERKFADLVAALKAGKPNAYTYRVNSAVTKDGDFVIGLTYHNDRQYYSASAIEIDGVRDNGKVCSWDAEGGALEGDLSDLLLASVHSSVRTV
;
A
#
# COMPACT_ATOMS: atom_id res chain seq x y z
N MET A 1 -5.34 18.40 5.68
CA MET A 1 -4.28 19.08 4.89
C MET A 1 -3.54 18.02 4.07
N LYS A 2 -3.16 18.31 2.82
CA LYS A 2 -2.24 17.43 2.09
C LYS A 2 -0.84 17.65 2.69
N LYS A 3 -0.15 16.56 3.05
CA LYS A 3 1.23 16.57 3.57
C LYS A 3 2.17 17.13 2.50
N ASP A 4 3.17 17.91 2.90
CA ASP A 4 4.19 18.43 1.97
C ASP A 4 5.02 17.26 1.42
N PRO A 5 5.29 17.18 0.10
CA PRO A 5 6.17 16.17 -0.48
C PRO A 5 7.59 16.13 0.14
N ALA A 6 8.07 17.22 0.72
CA ALA A 6 9.33 17.25 1.46
C ALA A 6 9.28 16.33 2.70
N ASP A 7 8.12 16.23 3.34
CA ASP A 7 7.89 15.47 4.57
C ASP A 7 7.53 14.00 4.31
N TYR A 8 7.48 13.57 3.04
CA TYR A 8 7.13 12.19 2.71
C TYR A 8 8.16 11.22 3.24
N THR A 9 7.68 10.17 3.91
CA THR A 9 8.48 8.97 4.19
C THR A 9 8.95 8.36 2.87
N PRO A 10 9.96 7.47 2.91
CA PRO A 10 10.39 6.74 1.71
C PRO A 10 9.22 6.03 1.01
N GLY A 11 8.30 5.43 1.79
CA GLY A 11 7.16 4.70 1.24
C GLY A 11 6.10 5.61 0.61
N GLU A 12 5.75 6.74 1.25
CA GLU A 12 4.86 7.75 0.68
C GLU A 12 5.39 8.32 -0.63
N ARG A 13 6.71 8.57 -0.70
CA ARG A 13 7.38 9.08 -1.91
C ARG A 13 7.28 8.08 -3.06
N LYS A 14 7.57 6.82 -2.79
CA LYS A 14 7.46 5.73 -3.78
C LYS A 14 6.05 5.55 -4.30
N PHE A 15 5.06 5.64 -3.42
CA PHE A 15 3.65 5.61 -3.80
C PHE A 15 3.26 6.82 -4.66
N ALA A 16 3.71 8.02 -4.30
CA ALA A 16 3.47 9.24 -5.07
C ALA A 16 4.11 9.18 -6.46
N ASP A 17 5.34 8.69 -6.57
CA ASP A 17 6.04 8.48 -7.84
C ASP A 17 5.29 7.49 -8.72
N LEU A 18 4.74 6.43 -8.14
CA LEU A 18 3.95 5.43 -8.84
C LEU A 18 2.62 5.99 -9.34
N VAL A 19 1.95 6.83 -8.55
CA VAL A 19 0.75 7.58 -8.97
C VAL A 19 1.08 8.53 -10.12
N ALA A 20 2.21 9.24 -10.06
CA ALA A 20 2.66 10.13 -11.13
C ALA A 20 2.99 9.35 -12.41
N ALA A 21 3.67 8.21 -12.29
CA ALA A 21 3.97 7.32 -13.41
C ALA A 21 2.71 6.78 -14.09
N LEU A 22 1.69 6.39 -13.31
CA LEU A 22 0.40 5.97 -13.85
C LEU A 22 -0.29 7.11 -14.62
N LYS A 23 -0.32 8.32 -14.06
CA LYS A 23 -0.89 9.51 -14.73
C LYS A 23 -0.15 9.86 -16.03
N ALA A 24 1.16 9.64 -16.06
CA ALA A 24 1.98 9.83 -17.25
C ALA A 24 1.85 8.70 -18.30
N GLY A 25 1.02 7.68 -18.04
CA GLY A 25 0.80 6.57 -18.98
C GLY A 25 2.01 5.63 -19.10
N LYS A 26 2.90 5.58 -18.10
CA LYS A 26 4.06 4.69 -18.17
C LYS A 26 3.61 3.22 -18.21
N PRO A 27 4.19 2.40 -19.12
CA PRO A 27 3.93 0.97 -19.15
C PRO A 27 4.19 0.32 -17.78
N ASN A 28 3.37 -0.66 -17.41
CA ASN A 28 3.41 -1.40 -16.14
C ASN A 28 3.08 -0.61 -14.86
N ALA A 29 3.02 0.72 -14.88
CA ALA A 29 2.68 1.51 -13.69
C ALA A 29 1.29 1.17 -13.13
N TYR A 30 0.34 0.86 -14.01
CA TYR A 30 -1.00 0.38 -13.61
C TYR A 30 -0.92 -0.89 -12.76
N THR A 31 -0.26 -1.94 -13.26
CA THR A 31 -0.13 -3.24 -12.58
C THR A 31 0.44 -3.10 -11.17
N TYR A 32 1.47 -2.27 -11.01
CA TYR A 32 2.08 -2.02 -9.70
C TYR A 32 1.16 -1.15 -8.82
N ARG A 33 0.56 -0.08 -9.36
CA ARG A 33 -0.23 0.87 -8.59
C ARG A 33 -1.48 0.24 -8.00
N VAL A 34 -2.19 -0.56 -8.80
CA VAL A 34 -3.47 -1.14 -8.43
C VAL A 34 -3.37 -2.03 -7.20
N ASN A 35 -2.25 -2.73 -7.05
CA ASN A 35 -2.00 -3.64 -5.93
C ASN A 35 -0.94 -3.07 -4.97
N SER A 36 -0.91 -1.74 -4.83
CA SER A 36 -0.05 -1.05 -3.85
C SER A 36 -0.87 -0.08 -3.03
N ALA A 37 -0.38 0.20 -1.83
CA ALA A 37 -0.98 1.15 -0.89
C ALA A 37 0.12 1.71 0.02
N VAL A 38 -0.29 2.55 0.97
CA VAL A 38 0.56 2.98 2.09
C VAL A 38 -0.13 2.73 3.42
N THR A 39 0.64 2.51 4.47
CA THR A 39 0.13 2.52 5.86
C THR A 39 -0.06 3.96 6.36
N LYS A 40 -0.68 4.13 7.53
CA LYS A 40 -0.80 5.45 8.18
C LYS A 40 0.55 6.03 8.60
N ASP A 41 1.53 5.17 8.89
CA ASP A 41 2.91 5.59 9.16
C ASP A 41 3.73 5.83 7.88
N GLY A 42 3.15 5.55 6.71
CA GLY A 42 3.76 5.84 5.43
C GLY A 42 4.66 4.74 4.88
N ASP A 43 4.52 3.50 5.37
CA ASP A 43 5.21 2.34 4.80
C ASP A 43 4.58 1.97 3.45
N PHE A 44 5.40 1.49 2.51
CA PHE A 44 4.90 1.13 1.19
C PHE A 44 4.48 -0.34 1.12
N VAL A 45 3.22 -0.57 0.78
CA VAL A 45 2.60 -1.90 0.72
C VAL A 45 2.64 -2.43 -0.70
N ILE A 46 3.08 -3.68 -0.88
CA ILE A 46 3.35 -4.29 -2.18
C ILE A 46 2.54 -5.58 -2.38
N GLY A 47 1.83 -5.66 -3.50
CA GLY A 47 1.03 -6.84 -3.85
C GLY A 47 -0.21 -6.99 -2.98
N LEU A 48 -0.85 -5.87 -2.63
CA LEU A 48 -2.08 -5.83 -1.86
C LEU A 48 -3.19 -6.62 -2.59
N THR A 49 -3.93 -7.43 -1.82
CA THR A 49 -5.07 -8.22 -2.27
C THR A 49 -6.17 -8.10 -1.22
N TYR A 50 -7.42 -7.93 -1.64
CA TYR A 50 -8.60 -8.00 -0.78
C TYR A 50 -9.23 -9.39 -0.87
N HIS A 51 -9.49 -10.01 0.27
CA HIS A 51 -10.14 -11.32 0.37
C HIS A 51 -11.61 -11.11 0.68
N ASN A 52 -12.48 -11.25 -0.31
CA ASN A 52 -13.88 -10.85 -0.16
C ASN A 52 -14.65 -11.77 0.78
N ASP A 53 -14.39 -13.08 0.78
CA ASP A 53 -15.13 -14.01 1.64
C ASP A 53 -14.84 -13.81 3.13
N ARG A 54 -13.64 -13.32 3.45
CA ARG A 54 -13.16 -13.12 4.83
C ARG A 54 -13.07 -11.65 5.23
N GLN A 55 -13.34 -10.73 4.30
CA GLN A 55 -13.35 -9.28 4.50
C GLN A 55 -12.04 -8.76 5.14
N TYR A 56 -10.90 -9.00 4.48
CA TYR A 56 -9.60 -8.49 4.95
C TYR A 56 -8.64 -8.25 3.78
N TYR A 57 -7.64 -7.40 3.99
CA TYR A 57 -6.54 -7.18 3.07
C TYR A 57 -5.30 -7.97 3.48
N SER A 58 -4.53 -8.42 2.50
CA SER A 58 -3.19 -8.96 2.72
C SER A 58 -2.21 -8.41 1.69
N ALA A 59 -0.93 -8.34 2.05
CA ALA A 59 0.13 -7.96 1.11
C ALA A 59 1.24 -9.01 1.03
N SER A 60 1.95 -9.01 -0.10
CA SER A 60 3.07 -9.92 -0.35
C SER A 60 4.41 -9.44 0.21
N ALA A 61 4.54 -8.13 0.43
CA ALA A 61 5.70 -7.50 1.02
C ALA A 61 5.32 -6.10 1.51
N ILE A 62 6.13 -5.57 2.42
CA ILE A 62 6.06 -4.18 2.88
C ILE A 62 7.46 -3.58 2.89
N GLU A 63 7.56 -2.29 2.66
CA GLU A 63 8.81 -1.54 2.77
C GLU A 63 8.67 -0.53 3.91
N ILE A 64 9.40 -0.81 4.99
CA ILE A 64 9.43 -0.01 6.22
C ILE A 64 10.78 0.72 6.23
N ASP A 65 10.74 2.04 6.36
CA ASP A 65 11.94 2.90 6.30
C ASP A 65 12.83 2.65 5.07
N GLY A 66 12.23 2.28 3.93
CA GLY A 66 12.94 2.00 2.68
C GLY A 66 13.53 0.58 2.58
N VAL A 67 13.37 -0.25 3.61
CA VAL A 67 13.82 -1.64 3.61
C VAL A 67 12.65 -2.57 3.32
N ARG A 68 12.75 -3.34 2.23
CA ARG A 68 11.71 -4.29 1.82
C ARG A 68 11.81 -5.59 2.61
N ASP A 69 10.71 -5.96 3.25
CA ASP A 69 10.50 -7.25 3.90
C ASP A 69 9.49 -8.09 3.09
N ASN A 70 9.95 -9.24 2.56
CA ASN A 70 9.11 -10.18 1.80
C ASN A 70 8.58 -11.34 2.66
N GLY A 71 9.04 -11.47 3.90
CA GLY A 71 8.64 -12.54 4.83
C GLY A 71 7.62 -12.08 5.87
N LYS A 72 7.46 -10.77 6.06
CA LYS A 72 6.49 -10.20 7.00
C LYS A 72 5.05 -10.52 6.60
N VAL A 73 4.34 -11.17 7.51
CA VAL A 73 2.89 -11.32 7.40
C VAL A 73 2.28 -9.92 7.49
N CYS A 74 1.54 -9.54 6.46
CA CYS A 74 0.92 -8.23 6.37
C CYS A 74 -0.57 -8.43 6.15
N SER A 75 -1.39 -8.12 7.15
CA SER A 75 -2.83 -8.24 7.03
C SER A 75 -3.57 -7.13 7.79
N TRP A 76 -4.70 -6.71 7.24
CA TRP A 76 -5.56 -5.67 7.78
C TRP A 76 -7.03 -6.07 7.63
N ASP A 77 -7.90 -5.69 8.55
CA ASP A 77 -9.35 -5.86 8.39
C ASP A 77 -9.91 -5.02 7.23
N ALA A 78 -11.21 -5.13 6.95
CA ALA A 78 -11.86 -4.39 5.87
C ALA A 78 -11.83 -2.87 6.08
N GLU A 79 -11.76 -2.41 7.32
CA GLU A 79 -11.62 -1.01 7.72
C GLU A 79 -10.18 -0.49 7.68
N GLY A 80 -9.21 -1.38 7.40
CA GLY A 80 -7.78 -1.06 7.33
C GLY A 80 -7.06 -1.11 8.68
N GLY A 81 -7.68 -1.61 9.74
CA GLY A 81 -7.03 -1.87 11.02
C GLY A 81 -6.02 -3.01 10.89
N ALA A 82 -4.80 -2.80 11.40
CA ALA A 82 -3.77 -3.85 11.37
C ALA A 82 -4.17 -5.06 12.23
N LEU A 83 -3.99 -6.26 11.68
CA LEU A 83 -4.24 -7.51 12.40
C LEU A 83 -2.97 -8.06 13.08
N GLU A 84 -1.80 -7.57 12.66
CA GLU A 84 -0.49 -7.91 13.23
C GLU A 84 0.00 -6.75 14.12
N GLY A 85 0.53 -7.06 15.30
CA GLY A 85 0.83 -6.04 16.32
C GLY A 85 1.98 -5.09 16.02
N ASP A 86 2.82 -5.39 15.02
CA ASP A 86 3.97 -4.59 14.60
C ASP A 86 3.76 -3.92 13.23
N LEU A 87 2.50 -3.85 12.80
CA LEU A 87 2.08 -3.29 11.52
C LEU A 87 1.22 -2.06 11.76
N SER A 88 1.52 -0.97 11.05
CA SER A 88 0.67 0.22 11.04
C SER A 88 -0.61 -0.03 10.24
N ASP A 89 -1.71 0.61 10.63
CA ASP A 89 -2.98 0.55 9.91
C ASP A 89 -2.81 0.91 8.43
N LEU A 90 -3.62 0.30 7.57
CA LEU A 90 -3.67 0.61 6.15
C LEU A 90 -4.37 1.95 5.94
N LEU A 91 -3.78 2.82 5.13
CA LEU A 91 -4.46 4.03 4.67
C LEU A 91 -5.42 3.64 3.52
N LEU A 92 -6.68 3.32 3.84
CA LEU A 92 -7.69 2.91 2.85
C LEU A 92 -7.84 3.89 1.67
N ALA A 93 -7.67 5.19 1.91
CA ALA A 93 -7.70 6.21 0.85
C ALA A 93 -6.62 6.03 -0.23
N SER A 94 -5.56 5.25 0.06
CA SER A 94 -4.50 4.92 -0.88
C SER A 94 -4.81 3.66 -1.72
N VAL A 95 -5.74 2.81 -1.26
CA VAL A 95 -6.12 1.57 -1.95
C VAL A 95 -6.82 1.91 -3.26
N HIS A 96 -6.43 1.23 -4.34
CA HIS A 96 -7.06 1.43 -5.64
C HIS A 96 -8.40 0.69 -5.71
N SER A 97 -9.41 1.27 -6.35
CA SER A 97 -10.75 0.65 -6.50
C SER A 97 -10.73 -0.69 -7.27
N SER A 98 -9.71 -0.90 -8.10
CA SER A 98 -9.47 -2.13 -8.85
C SER A 98 -8.47 -3.08 -8.18
N VAL A 99 -8.14 -2.88 -6.89
CA VAL A 99 -7.24 -3.78 -6.16
C VAL A 99 -7.64 -5.23 -6.40
N ARG A 100 -6.66 -6.13 -6.57
CA ARG A 100 -6.93 -7.54 -6.76
C ARG A 100 -7.86 -8.03 -5.65
N THR A 101 -8.96 -8.65 -6.03
CA THR A 101 -9.89 -9.31 -5.12
C THR A 101 -9.82 -10.82 -5.35
N VAL A 102 -9.83 -11.59 -4.27
CA VAL A 102 -9.89 -13.05 -4.26
C VAL A 102 -10.98 -13.56 -3.32
#